data_AF-A0A3B8HD57-F1
#
_entry.id   AF-A0A3B8HD57-F1
#
_cell.length_a   1.000
_cell.length_b   1.000
_cell.length_c   1.000
_cell.angle_alpha   90.00
_cell.angle_beta   90.00
_cell.angle_gamma   90.00
#
_symmetry.space_group_name_H-M   'P 1'
#
loop_
_entity.id
_entity.type
_entity.pdbx_description
1 polymer ?
#
loop_
_entity_poly.entity_id
_entity_poly.type
_entity_poly.pdbx_seq_one_letter_code
_entity_poly.pdbx_strand_id
1 'polypeptide(L)'
;KEIRLIQDSGLFDAQYYLETYRHVALAGADPLIHFLEVGAAENYNPSPLFNTSLYLKMNPDVALKGLNPLVHYLTQGPDKPPLPFDPDPYLRLDPDVPESGIDPVTHHTHHGYHEDQLLSFSDISNDRNFSVDRETILVVCHDATRTGAPVLGLNLVQGLVGRYNVVALLLGGGPLSDEFRRAGAAVLTLSKLRGNPVLTHQVVDQLCKRYRFKFALVNSIESRIVLPVLGNHFVPAISLIHEFSANTRPRDAFRNALFWSSEVVFSAKLTLEGVFSEYPDLRERSAHILP
;
A
#
# COMPACT_ATOMS: atom_id res chain seq x y z
N LYS A 1 -20.73 -10.84 -28.77
CA LYS A 1 -21.44 -9.94 -27.81
C LYS A 1 -20.56 -9.67 -26.57
N GLU A 2 -19.98 -10.71 -25.99
CA GLU A 2 -19.10 -10.63 -24.80
C GLU A 2 -17.76 -9.92 -25.07
N ILE A 3 -17.12 -10.17 -26.23
CA ILE A 3 -15.89 -9.50 -26.66
C ILE A 3 -16.02 -7.97 -26.56
N ARG A 4 -17.06 -7.41 -27.18
CA ARG A 4 -17.30 -5.98 -27.21
C ARG A 4 -17.64 -5.42 -25.82
N LEU A 5 -18.42 -6.18 -25.03
CA LEU A 5 -18.74 -5.82 -23.65
C LEU A 5 -17.48 -5.70 -22.79
N ILE A 6 -16.54 -6.63 -22.93
CA ILE A 6 -15.27 -6.62 -22.20
C ILE A 6 -14.37 -5.48 -22.68
N GLN A 7 -14.25 -5.27 -24.00
CA GLN A 7 -13.43 -4.19 -24.57
C GLN A 7 -13.91 -2.81 -24.12
N ASP A 8 -15.22 -2.56 -24.15
CA ASP A 8 -15.80 -1.27 -23.79
C ASP A 8 -15.77 -1.01 -22.27
N SER A 9 -15.49 -2.04 -21.46
CA SER A 9 -15.49 -1.94 -19.99
C SER A 9 -14.22 -1.34 -19.37
N GLY A 10 -13.10 -1.37 -20.09
CA GLY A 10 -11.78 -0.99 -19.54
C GLY A 10 -11.21 -1.97 -18.50
N LEU A 11 -11.87 -3.11 -18.23
CA LEU A 11 -11.42 -4.12 -17.25
C LEU A 11 -10.60 -5.26 -17.88
N PHE A 12 -10.26 -5.14 -19.15
CA PHE A 12 -9.35 -6.05 -19.85
C PHE A 12 -8.17 -5.28 -20.39
N ASP A 13 -6.96 -5.66 -19.96
CA ASP A 13 -5.72 -5.06 -20.37
C ASP A 13 -4.89 -6.10 -21.14
N ALA A 14 -4.88 -5.96 -22.46
CA ALA A 14 -4.18 -6.89 -23.35
C ALA A 14 -2.66 -6.90 -23.11
N GLN A 15 -2.07 -5.76 -22.76
CA GLN A 15 -0.64 -5.68 -22.51
C GLN A 15 -0.28 -6.39 -21.21
N TYR A 16 -0.99 -6.08 -20.12
CA TYR A 16 -0.86 -6.79 -18.85
C TYR A 16 -1.03 -8.29 -19.01
N TYR A 17 -2.05 -8.71 -19.77
CA TYR A 17 -2.38 -10.13 -19.93
C TYR A 17 -1.25 -10.90 -20.62
N LEU A 18 -0.66 -10.34 -21.68
CA LEU A 18 0.45 -10.96 -22.42
C LEU A 18 1.76 -10.94 -21.62
N GLU A 19 2.02 -9.87 -20.86
CA GLU A 19 3.19 -9.76 -19.97
C GLU A 19 3.11 -10.77 -18.81
N THR A 20 1.91 -10.93 -18.24
CA THR A 20 1.64 -11.84 -17.11
C THR A 20 1.61 -13.30 -17.57
N TYR A 21 0.96 -13.59 -18.68
CA TYR A 21 0.78 -14.95 -19.22
C TYR A 21 1.62 -15.15 -20.47
N ARG A 22 2.95 -15.18 -20.29
CA ARG A 22 3.93 -15.26 -21.39
C ARG A 22 3.70 -16.41 -22.37
N HIS A 23 3.08 -17.52 -21.95
CA HIS A 23 2.75 -18.65 -22.84
C HIS A 23 1.72 -18.26 -23.90
N VAL A 24 0.79 -17.36 -23.59
CA VAL A 24 -0.20 -16.79 -24.53
C VAL A 24 0.52 -15.96 -25.58
N ALA A 25 1.46 -15.12 -25.15
CA ALA A 25 2.29 -14.32 -26.05
C ALA A 25 3.15 -15.19 -26.98
N LEU A 26 3.78 -16.24 -26.45
CA LEU A 26 4.59 -17.18 -27.24
C LEU A 26 3.77 -17.99 -28.24
N ALA A 27 2.50 -18.27 -27.93
CA ALA A 27 1.58 -18.95 -28.83
C ALA A 27 1.01 -18.03 -29.93
N GLY A 28 1.23 -16.70 -29.84
CA GLY A 28 0.66 -15.73 -30.77
C GLY A 28 -0.87 -15.65 -30.73
N ALA A 29 -1.48 -16.07 -29.62
CA ALA A 29 -2.93 -16.08 -29.46
C ALA A 29 -3.45 -14.65 -29.17
N ASP A 30 -4.68 -14.36 -29.61
CA ASP A 30 -5.36 -13.14 -29.19
C ASP A 30 -5.66 -13.20 -27.68
N PRO A 31 -5.19 -12.23 -26.88
CA PRO A 31 -5.29 -12.31 -25.42
C PRO A 31 -6.72 -12.29 -24.91
N LEU A 32 -7.62 -11.57 -25.60
CA LEU A 32 -9.02 -11.47 -25.18
C LEU A 32 -9.79 -12.76 -25.52
N ILE A 33 -9.54 -13.32 -26.71
CA ILE A 33 -10.08 -14.64 -27.08
C ILE A 33 -9.56 -15.71 -26.12
N HIS A 34 -8.25 -15.70 -25.84
CA HIS A 34 -7.65 -16.64 -24.87
C HIS A 34 -8.30 -16.51 -23.49
N PHE A 35 -8.52 -15.28 -23.00
CA PHE A 35 -9.18 -15.08 -21.72
C PHE A 35 -10.60 -15.63 -21.69
N LEU A 36 -11.37 -15.42 -22.76
CA LEU A 36 -12.75 -15.91 -22.86
C LEU A 36 -12.84 -17.44 -22.92
N GLU A 37 -11.95 -18.08 -23.68
CA GLU A 37 -12.01 -19.53 -23.94
C GLU A 37 -11.30 -20.36 -22.87
N VAL A 38 -10.21 -19.84 -22.29
CA VAL A 38 -9.32 -20.60 -21.40
C VAL A 38 -9.06 -19.84 -20.11
N GLY A 39 -8.64 -18.58 -20.21
CA GLY A 39 -8.10 -17.84 -19.07
C GLY A 39 -9.07 -17.70 -17.91
N ALA A 40 -10.35 -17.43 -18.17
CA ALA A 40 -11.37 -17.33 -17.14
C ALA A 40 -11.54 -18.63 -16.34
N ALA A 41 -11.51 -19.79 -17.00
CA ALA A 41 -11.64 -21.10 -16.36
C ALA A 41 -10.38 -21.46 -15.56
N GLU A 42 -9.21 -21.05 -16.04
CA GLU A 42 -7.92 -21.19 -15.36
C GLU A 42 -7.67 -20.10 -14.30
N ASN A 43 -8.69 -19.32 -13.97
CA ASN A 43 -8.66 -18.22 -13.01
C ASN A 43 -7.64 -17.10 -13.32
N TYR A 44 -7.30 -16.88 -14.58
CA TYR A 44 -6.41 -15.81 -15.02
C TYR A 44 -7.09 -14.45 -14.89
N ASN A 45 -6.33 -13.45 -14.48
CA ASN A 45 -6.81 -12.09 -14.31
C ASN A 45 -6.77 -11.36 -15.67
N PRO A 46 -7.89 -10.77 -16.13
CA PRO A 46 -7.96 -10.04 -17.40
C PRO A 46 -7.26 -8.68 -17.35
N SER A 47 -7.06 -8.13 -16.15
CA SER A 47 -6.36 -6.87 -15.89
C SER A 47 -5.94 -6.79 -14.41
N PRO A 48 -5.11 -5.82 -14.02
CA PRO A 48 -4.84 -5.51 -12.61
C PRO A 48 -6.09 -5.07 -11.82
N LEU A 49 -7.18 -4.75 -12.51
CA LEU A 49 -8.42 -4.22 -11.93
C LEU A 49 -9.47 -5.31 -11.68
N PHE A 50 -9.17 -6.57 -11.98
CA PHE A 50 -10.12 -7.67 -11.81
C PHE A 50 -9.43 -8.95 -11.36
N ASN A 51 -9.81 -9.42 -10.17
CA ASN A 51 -9.33 -10.70 -9.63
C ASN A 51 -10.34 -11.82 -9.88
N THR A 52 -10.03 -12.69 -10.83
CA THR A 52 -10.89 -13.78 -11.27
C THR A 52 -11.15 -14.80 -10.16
N SER A 53 -10.10 -15.20 -9.44
CA SER A 53 -10.19 -16.19 -8.37
C SER A 53 -11.04 -15.68 -7.20
N LEU A 54 -10.81 -14.45 -6.78
CA LEU A 54 -11.55 -13.82 -5.69
C LEU A 54 -13.03 -13.65 -6.05
N TYR A 55 -13.31 -13.23 -7.29
CA TYR A 55 -14.67 -13.10 -7.78
C TYR A 55 -15.43 -14.44 -7.74
N LEU A 56 -14.80 -15.53 -8.18
CA LEU A 56 -15.41 -16.87 -8.17
C LEU A 56 -15.59 -17.41 -6.74
N LYS A 57 -14.67 -17.10 -5.82
CA LYS A 57 -14.81 -17.45 -4.39
C LYS A 57 -15.99 -16.72 -3.75
N MET A 58 -16.20 -15.44 -4.08
CA MET A 58 -17.29 -14.62 -3.55
C MET A 58 -18.64 -14.91 -4.21
N ASN A 59 -18.62 -15.48 -5.43
CA ASN A 59 -19.82 -15.83 -6.18
C ASN A 59 -19.75 -17.32 -6.56
N PRO A 60 -19.91 -18.23 -5.59
CA PRO A 60 -19.75 -19.66 -5.83
C PRO A 60 -20.77 -20.21 -6.85
N ASP A 61 -21.90 -19.54 -7.05
CA ASP A 61 -22.86 -19.92 -8.09
C ASP A 61 -22.33 -19.65 -9.51
N VAL A 62 -21.49 -18.63 -9.70
CA VAL A 62 -20.79 -18.36 -10.96
C VAL A 62 -19.78 -19.47 -11.25
N ALA A 63 -19.02 -19.87 -10.22
CA ALA A 63 -18.06 -20.97 -10.31
C ALA A 63 -18.76 -22.31 -10.61
N LEU A 64 -19.85 -22.62 -9.90
CA LEU A 64 -20.62 -23.85 -10.09
C LEU A 64 -21.27 -23.94 -11.48
N LYS A 65 -21.68 -22.80 -12.05
CA LYS A 65 -22.26 -22.73 -13.39
C LYS A 65 -21.21 -22.60 -14.50
N GLY A 66 -19.92 -22.49 -14.17
CA GLY A 66 -18.84 -22.29 -15.13
C GLY A 66 -18.99 -21.01 -15.96
N LEU A 67 -19.62 -19.98 -15.40
CA LEU A 67 -19.83 -18.71 -16.11
C LEU A 67 -18.53 -17.91 -16.14
N ASN A 68 -18.29 -17.19 -17.25
CA ASN A 68 -17.16 -16.28 -17.31
C ASN A 68 -17.34 -15.16 -16.24
N PRO A 69 -16.41 -15.02 -15.30
CA PRO A 69 -16.57 -14.14 -14.14
C PRO A 69 -16.56 -12.67 -14.52
N LEU A 70 -15.75 -12.25 -15.50
CA LEU A 70 -15.75 -10.86 -15.98
C LEU A 70 -17.03 -10.54 -16.74
N VAL A 71 -17.52 -11.45 -17.59
CA VAL A 71 -18.80 -11.27 -18.29
C VAL A 71 -19.96 -11.23 -17.30
N HIS A 72 -19.98 -12.14 -16.32
CA HIS A 72 -20.98 -12.17 -15.27
C HIS A 72 -20.98 -10.85 -14.48
N TYR A 73 -19.79 -10.38 -14.10
CA TYR A 73 -19.59 -9.09 -13.44
C TYR A 73 -20.16 -7.93 -14.28
N LEU A 74 -19.85 -7.86 -15.57
CA LEU A 74 -20.30 -6.78 -16.47
C LEU A 74 -21.80 -6.83 -16.82
N THR A 75 -22.45 -8.00 -16.74
CA THR A 75 -23.85 -8.18 -17.16
C THR A 75 -24.87 -8.05 -16.02
N GLN A 76 -24.47 -8.24 -14.76
CA GLN A 76 -25.37 -8.15 -13.61
C GLN A 76 -25.54 -6.71 -13.06
N GLY A 77 -24.83 -5.72 -13.63
CA GLY A 77 -24.93 -4.32 -13.20
C GLY A 77 -24.19 -4.00 -11.88
N PRO A 78 -23.88 -2.72 -11.61
CA PRO A 78 -22.80 -2.28 -10.72
C PRO A 78 -23.19 -2.10 -9.25
N ASP A 79 -24.14 -2.87 -8.72
CA ASP A 79 -24.43 -2.87 -7.27
C ASP A 79 -23.29 -3.52 -6.45
N LYS A 80 -22.32 -4.12 -7.14
CA LYS A 80 -21.04 -4.56 -6.61
C LYS A 80 -19.95 -3.92 -7.46
N PRO A 81 -19.01 -3.15 -6.88
CA PRO A 81 -17.89 -2.62 -7.65
C PRO A 81 -17.06 -3.77 -8.23
N PRO A 82 -16.32 -3.54 -9.34
CA PRO A 82 -15.34 -4.50 -9.79
C PRO A 82 -14.31 -4.53 -8.69
N LEU A 83 -14.12 -5.68 -8.07
CA LEU A 83 -13.17 -5.90 -6.98
C LEU A 83 -11.89 -5.11 -7.28
N PRO A 84 -11.67 -3.95 -6.66
CA PRO A 84 -10.55 -3.14 -7.08
C PRO A 84 -9.31 -3.71 -6.43
N PHE A 85 -8.21 -3.57 -7.19
CA PHE A 85 -6.87 -3.31 -6.68
C PHE A 85 -5.94 -4.53 -6.57
N ASP A 86 -5.07 -4.66 -7.56
CA ASP A 86 -3.70 -5.12 -7.35
C ASP A 86 -2.72 -3.99 -7.74
N PRO A 87 -2.02 -3.38 -6.77
CA PRO A 87 -0.71 -2.82 -6.99
C PRO A 87 0.26 -3.52 -6.06
N ASP A 88 1.23 -4.19 -6.67
CA ASP A 88 2.31 -4.94 -6.05
C ASP A 88 1.91 -6.27 -5.36
N PRO A 89 2.85 -7.24 -5.23
CA PRO A 89 2.62 -8.61 -4.75
C PRO A 89 2.23 -8.74 -3.26
N TYR A 90 1.70 -7.66 -2.67
CA TYR A 90 1.50 -7.42 -1.26
C TYR A 90 0.29 -8.10 -0.59
N LEU A 91 -0.56 -8.79 -1.33
CA LEU A 91 -1.67 -9.59 -0.76
C LEU A 91 -1.37 -11.08 -0.61
N ARG A 92 -0.13 -11.51 -0.84
CA ARG A 92 0.24 -12.93 -0.65
C ARG A 92 0.24 -13.41 0.79
N LEU A 93 0.07 -12.54 1.79
CA LEU A 93 0.02 -12.96 3.20
C LEU A 93 -1.04 -12.22 3.99
N ASP A 94 -2.20 -12.86 4.12
CA ASP A 94 -2.76 -13.19 5.43
C ASP A 94 -3.86 -14.27 5.25
N PRO A 95 -3.67 -15.51 5.70
CA PRO A 95 -4.71 -16.54 5.63
C PRO A 95 -5.83 -16.39 6.68
N ASP A 96 -5.74 -15.46 7.65
CA ASP A 96 -6.65 -15.44 8.82
C ASP A 96 -7.68 -14.29 8.84
N VAL A 97 -8.14 -13.83 7.66
CA VAL A 97 -9.28 -12.88 7.54
C VAL A 97 -10.68 -13.54 7.33
N PRO A 98 -11.09 -14.68 7.95
CA PRO A 98 -12.51 -15.06 7.94
C PRO A 98 -13.35 -14.58 9.14
N GLU A 99 -12.76 -14.15 10.27
CA GLU A 99 -13.53 -14.15 11.54
C GLU A 99 -14.12 -12.81 12.02
N SER A 100 -13.93 -11.68 11.32
CA SER A 100 -14.43 -10.40 11.83
C SER A 100 -15.85 -10.04 11.40
N GLY A 101 -16.50 -10.78 10.49
CA GLY A 101 -17.91 -10.56 10.12
C GLY A 101 -18.27 -9.16 9.62
N ILE A 102 -17.28 -8.31 9.36
CA ILE A 102 -17.43 -6.96 8.82
C ILE A 102 -17.08 -7.04 7.35
N ASP A 103 -18.11 -7.03 6.51
CA ASP A 103 -17.97 -6.93 5.07
C ASP A 103 -17.28 -5.59 4.71
N PRO A 104 -16.04 -5.61 4.18
CA PRO A 104 -15.31 -4.41 3.79
C PRO A 104 -16.05 -3.60 2.72
N VAL A 105 -16.92 -4.27 1.95
CA VAL A 105 -17.73 -3.68 0.89
C VAL A 105 -18.97 -2.99 1.46
N THR A 106 -19.66 -3.55 2.45
CA THR A 106 -20.79 -2.88 3.13
C THR A 106 -20.37 -1.55 3.78
N HIS A 107 -19.13 -1.41 4.26
CA HIS A 107 -18.61 -0.12 4.71
C HIS A 107 -18.40 0.88 3.54
N HIS A 108 -18.17 0.39 2.33
CA HIS A 108 -17.90 1.20 1.15
C HIS A 108 -19.19 1.61 0.41
N THR A 109 -20.20 0.74 0.33
CA THR A 109 -21.42 1.01 -0.46
C THR A 109 -22.44 1.91 0.26
N HIS A 110 -22.45 1.94 1.60
CA HIS A 110 -23.28 2.90 2.35
C HIS A 110 -22.61 4.27 2.57
N HIS A 111 -21.31 4.38 2.25
CA HIS A 111 -20.54 5.63 2.33
C HIS A 111 -19.82 5.89 1.00
N GLY A 112 -20.62 6.11 -0.04
CA GLY A 112 -20.13 6.59 -1.32
C GLY A 112 -19.37 7.91 -1.19
N TYR A 113 -18.25 7.97 -1.91
CA TYR A 113 -17.59 9.15 -2.47
C TYR A 113 -18.30 10.48 -2.22
N HIS A 114 -17.88 11.16 -1.15
CA HIS A 114 -17.74 12.61 -1.18
C HIS A 114 -16.26 12.91 -1.40
N GLU A 115 -15.94 13.41 -2.60
CA GLU A 115 -14.61 13.88 -3.01
C GLU A 115 -14.11 15.08 -2.17
N ASP A 116 -14.86 15.52 -1.15
CA ASP A 116 -14.54 16.66 -0.29
C ASP A 116 -14.64 16.37 1.23
N GLN A 117 -14.67 15.11 1.70
CA GLN A 117 -14.88 14.82 3.14
C GLN A 117 -13.99 13.77 3.83
N LEU A 118 -13.11 13.03 3.12
CA LEU A 118 -12.31 11.99 3.79
C LEU A 118 -11.17 12.52 4.67
N LEU A 119 -10.72 13.75 4.42
CA LEU A 119 -9.85 14.52 5.31
C LEU A 119 -10.56 15.83 5.62
N SER A 120 -11.29 15.90 6.72
CA SER A 120 -11.36 17.19 7.39
C SER A 120 -9.95 17.47 7.91
N PHE A 121 -9.16 18.25 7.19
CA PHE A 121 -7.82 18.70 7.61
C PHE A 121 -7.83 19.46 8.95
N SER A 122 -8.99 19.60 9.60
CA SER A 122 -9.12 19.93 11.03
C SER A 122 -8.37 18.99 11.96
N ASP A 123 -8.04 17.77 11.52
CA ASP A 123 -7.45 16.73 12.38
C ASP A 123 -5.91 16.75 12.39
N ILE A 124 -5.26 17.51 11.50
CA ILE A 124 -3.82 17.77 11.62
C ILE A 124 -3.63 18.83 12.71
N SER A 125 -3.55 18.38 13.95
CA SER A 125 -3.19 19.24 15.08
C SER A 125 -1.83 19.90 14.84
N ASN A 126 -1.66 21.16 15.24
CA ASN A 126 -0.39 21.90 15.28
C ASN A 126 0.27 22.32 13.94
N ASP A 127 -0.34 22.14 12.77
CA ASP A 127 0.25 22.63 11.51
C ASP A 127 0.41 24.17 11.47
N ARG A 128 -0.43 24.90 12.21
CA ARG A 128 -0.36 26.35 12.40
C ARG A 128 0.90 26.84 13.13
N ASN A 129 1.64 25.93 13.77
CA ASN A 129 2.88 26.26 14.48
C ASN A 129 4.14 26.09 13.61
N PHE A 130 3.97 25.74 12.33
CA PHE A 130 5.10 25.59 11.42
C PHE A 130 5.76 26.93 11.13
N SER A 131 7.08 26.96 11.23
CA SER A 131 7.89 28.13 10.91
C SER A 131 8.09 28.20 9.40
N VAL A 132 7.85 29.37 8.82
CA VAL A 132 8.02 29.62 7.37
C VAL A 132 9.47 29.41 6.94
N ASP A 133 10.44 29.63 7.83
CA ASP A 133 11.88 29.53 7.54
C ASP A 133 12.42 28.10 7.66
N ARG A 134 11.57 27.12 7.99
CA ARG A 134 11.97 25.72 8.17
C ARG A 134 11.44 24.84 7.07
N GLU A 135 12.29 23.95 6.58
CA GLU A 135 11.88 22.88 5.66
C GLU A 135 10.96 21.89 6.40
N THR A 136 10.04 21.29 5.65
CA THR A 136 9.08 20.32 6.19
C THR A 136 9.54 18.90 5.88
N ILE A 137 9.45 18.00 6.87
CA ILE A 137 9.77 16.58 6.72
C ILE A 137 8.59 15.72 7.17
N LEU A 138 8.51 14.51 6.64
CA LEU A 138 7.54 13.51 7.03
C LEU A 138 8.19 12.43 7.89
N VAL A 139 7.55 12.05 9.00
CA VAL A 139 7.91 10.88 9.80
C VAL A 139 6.73 9.91 9.79
N VAL A 140 6.93 8.69 9.33
CA VAL A 140 5.87 7.67 9.23
C VAL A 140 6.12 6.54 10.22
N CYS A 141 5.10 6.16 10.99
CA CYS A 141 5.12 5.00 11.88
C CYS A 141 3.90 4.11 11.65
N HIS A 142 4.07 2.79 11.74
CA HIS A 142 3.00 1.82 11.47
C HIS A 142 1.92 1.79 12.57
N ASP A 143 2.26 2.20 13.78
CA ASP A 143 1.33 2.52 14.86
C ASP A 143 1.94 3.49 15.88
N ALA A 144 1.19 3.80 16.93
CA ALA A 144 1.61 4.67 18.03
C ALA A 144 1.57 3.93 19.39
N THR A 145 1.84 2.63 19.38
CA THR A 145 1.91 1.80 20.60
C THR A 145 3.19 2.08 21.39
N ARG A 146 3.21 1.81 22.70
CA ARG A 146 4.44 1.90 23.52
C ARG A 146 5.36 0.70 23.27
N THR A 147 5.85 0.56 22.05
CA THR A 147 6.78 -0.48 21.63
C THR A 147 8.05 0.14 21.05
N GLY A 148 9.07 -0.67 20.76
CA GLY A 148 10.38 -0.17 20.32
C GLY A 148 10.32 0.70 19.07
N ALA A 149 9.53 0.31 18.06
CA ALA A 149 9.46 1.02 16.79
C ALA A 149 8.83 2.41 16.91
N PRO A 150 7.62 2.58 17.49
CA PRO A 150 7.00 3.90 17.60
C PRO A 150 7.75 4.81 18.59
N VAL A 151 8.42 4.25 19.61
CA VAL A 151 9.31 5.02 20.50
C VAL A 151 10.50 5.61 19.75
N LEU A 152 11.11 4.85 18.82
CA LEU A 152 12.12 5.40 17.91
C LEU A 152 11.53 6.55 17.07
N GLY A 153 10.33 6.36 16.51
CA GLY A 153 9.61 7.41 15.79
C GLY A 153 9.45 8.69 16.61
N LEU A 154 9.06 8.56 17.88
CA LEU A 154 8.91 9.70 18.80
C LEU A 154 10.25 10.38 19.08
N ASN A 155 11.32 9.60 19.32
CA ASN A 155 12.66 10.13 19.55
C ASN A 155 13.18 10.92 18.34
N LEU A 156 12.92 10.43 17.12
CA LEU A 156 13.24 11.13 15.89
C LEU A 156 12.51 12.47 15.81
N VAL A 157 11.21 12.49 16.11
CA VAL A 157 10.42 13.73 16.15
C VAL A 157 11.04 14.70 17.15
N GLN A 158 11.27 14.28 18.39
CA GLN A 158 11.87 15.13 19.44
C GLN A 158 13.23 15.72 19.04
N GLY A 159 14.05 14.95 18.33
CA GLY A 159 15.36 15.42 17.83
C GLY A 159 15.27 16.35 16.62
N LEU A 160 14.20 16.28 15.82
CA LEU A 160 14.09 16.96 14.53
C LEU A 160 13.24 18.22 14.55
N VAL A 161 12.28 18.36 15.48
CA VAL A 161 11.41 19.54 15.61
C VAL A 161 12.18 20.85 15.87
N GLY A 162 13.42 20.77 16.38
CA GLY A 162 14.29 21.94 16.53
C GLY A 162 14.82 22.49 15.20
N ARG A 163 14.88 21.65 14.16
CA ARG A 163 15.49 21.95 12.85
C ARG A 163 14.50 22.00 11.70
N TYR A 164 13.42 21.22 11.77
CA TYR A 164 12.43 21.06 10.70
C TYR A 164 11.02 21.29 11.22
N ASN A 165 10.11 21.61 10.30
CA ASN A 165 8.69 21.38 10.52
C ASN A 165 8.42 19.88 10.34
N VAL A 166 7.83 19.23 11.34
CA VAL A 166 7.68 17.78 11.33
C VAL A 166 6.21 17.42 11.22
N VAL A 167 5.84 16.73 10.15
CA VAL A 167 4.56 16.05 10.02
C VAL A 167 4.75 14.59 10.41
N ALA A 168 3.97 14.08 11.36
CA ALA A 168 4.00 12.70 11.79
C ALA A 168 2.73 11.97 11.29
N LEU A 169 2.90 10.97 10.43
CA LEU A 169 1.83 10.09 9.97
C LEU A 169 1.88 8.79 10.77
N LEU A 170 0.85 8.56 11.58
CA LEU A 170 0.69 7.34 12.38
C LEU A 170 -0.40 6.48 11.72
N LEU A 171 0.00 5.37 11.09
CA LEU A 171 -0.92 4.48 10.37
C LEU A 171 -1.86 3.73 11.32
N GLY A 172 -1.37 3.40 12.51
CA GLY A 172 -2.16 2.87 13.62
C GLY A 172 -2.23 3.87 14.76
N GLY A 173 -3.37 3.92 15.44
CA GLY A 173 -3.51 4.69 16.67
C GLY A 173 -2.74 4.08 17.84
N GLY A 174 -2.67 4.80 18.95
CA GLY A 174 -2.05 4.33 20.18
C GLY A 174 -1.71 5.44 21.16
N PRO A 175 -1.29 5.08 22.38
CA PRO A 175 -1.05 6.03 23.48
C PRO A 175 0.05 7.07 23.19
N LEU A 176 0.98 6.78 22.28
CA LEU A 176 2.05 7.74 21.95
C LEU A 176 1.53 8.91 21.10
N SER A 177 0.35 8.84 20.51
CA SER A 177 -0.13 9.86 19.55
C SER A 177 -0.08 11.29 20.14
N ASP A 178 -0.46 11.45 21.41
CA ASP A 178 -0.40 12.74 22.12
C ASP A 178 1.01 13.16 22.50
N GLU A 179 1.94 12.21 22.60
CA GLU A 179 3.34 12.46 22.90
C GLU A 179 4.06 12.98 21.65
N PHE A 180 3.71 12.49 20.45
CA PHE A 180 4.12 13.10 19.18
C PHE A 180 3.62 14.54 19.06
N ARG A 181 2.36 14.82 19.44
CA ARG A 181 1.81 16.18 19.43
C ARG A 181 2.54 17.09 20.41
N ARG A 182 2.77 16.63 21.63
CA ARG A 182 3.51 17.37 22.67
C ARG A 182 4.96 17.61 22.29
N ALA A 183 5.57 16.72 21.51
CA ALA A 183 6.90 16.93 20.96
C ALA A 183 6.94 18.04 19.89
N GLY A 184 5.80 18.51 19.40
CA GLY A 184 5.72 19.61 18.43
C GLY A 184 5.52 19.18 16.98
N ALA A 185 5.27 17.88 16.72
CA ALA A 185 4.88 17.44 15.39
C ALA A 185 3.42 17.80 15.08
N ALA A 186 3.16 18.03 13.80
CA ALA A 186 1.81 18.00 13.25
C ALA A 186 1.40 16.54 13.03
N VAL A 187 0.52 16.01 13.88
CA VAL A 187 0.20 14.57 13.89
C VAL A 187 -1.08 14.29 13.12
N LEU A 188 -0.97 13.40 12.14
CA LEU A 188 -2.12 12.78 11.48
C LEU A 188 -2.22 11.32 11.93
N THR A 189 -3.39 10.96 12.46
CA THR A 189 -3.70 9.59 12.87
C THR A 189 -5.12 9.30 12.45
N LEU A 190 -5.31 8.23 11.69
CA LEU A 190 -6.63 7.75 11.30
C LEU A 190 -6.68 6.26 11.63
N SER A 191 -7.58 5.88 12.54
CA SER A 191 -7.69 4.54 13.12
C SER A 191 -7.89 3.43 12.08
N LYS A 192 -8.23 3.79 10.84
CA LYS A 192 -8.53 2.88 9.72
C LYS A 192 -7.40 2.78 8.67
N LEU A 193 -6.25 3.44 8.85
CA LEU A 193 -5.17 3.39 7.84
C LEU A 193 -4.41 2.07 7.89
N ARG A 194 -4.08 1.57 9.08
CA ARG A 194 -3.40 0.28 9.24
C ARG A 194 -4.26 -0.83 8.64
N GLY A 195 -3.69 -1.57 7.69
CA GLY A 195 -4.39 -2.63 6.96
C GLY A 195 -5.31 -2.14 5.84
N ASN A 196 -5.36 -0.83 5.55
CA ASN A 196 -6.09 -0.27 4.42
C ASN A 196 -5.15 0.47 3.45
N PRO A 197 -4.54 -0.25 2.48
CA PRO A 197 -3.63 0.32 1.50
C PRO A 197 -4.22 1.47 0.68
N VAL A 198 -5.47 1.34 0.22
CA VAL A 198 -6.13 2.33 -0.64
C VAL A 198 -6.30 3.66 0.11
N LEU A 199 -6.83 3.62 1.32
CA LEU A 199 -6.99 4.81 2.14
C LEU A 199 -5.64 5.41 2.51
N THR A 200 -4.65 4.57 2.83
CA THR A 200 -3.28 5.03 3.12
C THR A 200 -2.68 5.77 1.93
N HIS A 201 -2.83 5.23 0.72
CA HIS A 201 -2.36 5.87 -0.50
C HIS A 201 -3.01 7.24 -0.71
N GLN A 202 -4.33 7.33 -0.59
CA GLN A 202 -5.07 8.59 -0.73
C GLN A 202 -4.60 9.64 0.29
N VAL A 203 -4.39 9.25 1.55
CA VAL A 203 -3.93 10.16 2.60
C VAL A 203 -2.52 10.66 2.34
N VAL A 204 -1.59 9.78 1.96
CA VAL A 204 -0.20 10.17 1.64
C VAL A 204 -0.16 11.09 0.42
N ASP A 205 -0.94 10.78 -0.63
CA ASP A 205 -1.05 11.62 -1.82
C ASP A 205 -1.53 13.05 -1.48
N GLN A 206 -2.56 13.16 -0.64
CA GLN A 206 -3.07 14.45 -0.17
C GLN A 206 -2.05 15.21 0.70
N LEU A 207 -1.29 14.50 1.54
CA LEU A 207 -0.21 15.11 2.32
C LEU A 207 0.89 15.66 1.42
N CYS A 208 1.31 14.92 0.39
CA CYS A 208 2.32 15.36 -0.57
C CYS A 208 1.84 16.55 -1.43
N LYS A 209 0.54 16.66 -1.72
CA LYS A 209 -0.06 17.83 -2.37
C LYS A 209 -0.10 19.06 -1.44
N ARG A 210 -0.31 18.86 -0.14
CA ARG A 210 -0.40 19.93 0.86
C ARG A 210 0.97 20.46 1.30
N TYR A 211 1.93 19.58 1.51
CA TYR A 211 3.24 19.91 2.05
C TYR A 211 4.33 19.57 1.04
N ARG A 212 5.28 20.49 0.88
CA ARG A 212 6.53 20.21 0.17
C ARG A 212 7.51 19.57 1.13
N PHE A 213 7.54 18.24 1.15
CA PHE A 213 8.48 17.49 1.98
C PHE A 213 9.90 17.50 1.40
N LYS A 214 10.89 17.81 2.24
CA LYS A 214 12.30 17.69 1.88
C LYS A 214 12.72 16.23 1.76
N PHE A 215 12.27 15.41 2.70
CA PHE A 215 12.43 13.96 2.72
C PHE A 215 11.42 13.35 3.70
N ALA A 216 11.25 12.04 3.63
CA ALA A 216 10.44 11.24 4.54
C ALA A 216 11.32 10.22 5.29
N LEU A 217 11.10 10.09 6.59
CA LEU A 217 11.62 9.00 7.42
C LEU A 217 10.52 7.95 7.57
N VAL A 218 10.70 6.80 6.95
CA VAL A 218 9.74 5.69 7.00
C VAL A 218 10.26 4.66 7.99
N ASN A 219 9.77 4.73 9.21
CA ASN A 219 10.20 3.87 10.30
C ASN A 219 9.46 2.53 10.25
N SER A 220 10.18 1.43 10.46
CA SER A 220 9.68 0.05 10.39
C SER A 220 9.33 -0.41 8.97
N ILE A 221 9.64 -1.66 8.66
CA ILE A 221 9.21 -2.31 7.39
C ILE A 221 7.68 -2.41 7.27
N GLU A 222 6.95 -2.31 8.38
CA GLU A 222 5.49 -2.30 8.42
C GLU A 222 4.89 -0.99 7.88
N SER A 223 5.68 0.08 7.79
CA SER A 223 5.24 1.36 7.20
C SER A 223 5.51 1.45 5.69
N ARG A 224 6.09 0.41 5.07
CA ARG A 224 6.54 0.42 3.66
C ARG A 224 5.47 0.81 2.64
N ILE A 225 4.19 0.63 2.98
CA ILE A 225 3.07 0.89 2.07
C ILE A 225 3.01 2.32 1.56
N VAL A 226 3.65 3.27 2.27
CA VAL A 226 3.71 4.68 1.87
C VAL A 226 4.77 4.96 0.80
N LEU A 227 5.76 4.08 0.64
CA LEU A 227 6.96 4.34 -0.17
C LEU A 227 6.67 4.56 -1.67
N PRO A 228 5.81 3.76 -2.34
CA PRO A 228 5.51 4.00 -3.76
C PRO A 228 4.89 5.39 -4.00
N VAL A 229 4.01 5.82 -3.09
CA VAL A 229 3.33 7.12 -3.18
C VAL A 229 4.33 8.27 -3.02
N LEU A 230 5.24 8.15 -2.06
CA LEU A 230 6.33 9.11 -1.88
C LEU A 230 7.23 9.19 -3.12
N GLY A 231 7.53 8.05 -3.73
CA GLY A 231 8.29 7.97 -4.99
C GLY A 231 7.59 8.69 -6.14
N ASN A 232 6.28 8.50 -6.30
CA ASN A 232 5.47 9.18 -7.33
C ASN A 232 5.43 10.70 -7.16
N HIS A 233 5.56 11.19 -5.93
CA HIS A 233 5.68 12.61 -5.60
C HIS A 233 7.12 13.12 -5.55
N PHE A 234 8.09 12.28 -5.96
CA PHE A 234 9.52 12.59 -5.93
C PHE A 234 10.04 13.02 -4.54
N VAL A 235 9.43 12.52 -3.47
CA VAL A 235 9.88 12.76 -2.09
C VAL A 235 10.93 11.72 -1.72
N PRO A 236 12.19 12.12 -1.44
CA PRO A 236 13.22 11.18 -1.02
C PRO A 236 12.83 10.47 0.27
N ALA A 237 12.88 9.14 0.28
CA ALA A 237 12.47 8.33 1.43
C ALA A 237 13.68 7.60 2.03
N ILE A 238 13.83 7.70 3.35
CA ILE A 238 14.83 6.98 4.13
C ILE A 238 14.09 5.95 4.98
N SER A 239 14.27 4.67 4.69
CA SER A 239 13.65 3.59 5.45
C SER A 239 14.53 3.17 6.63
N LEU A 240 13.94 3.13 7.83
CA LEU A 240 14.60 2.71 9.06
C LEU A 240 14.12 1.31 9.44
N ILE A 241 14.95 0.31 9.20
CA ILE A 241 14.60 -1.10 9.34
C ILE A 241 15.26 -1.67 10.59
N HIS A 242 14.45 -2.32 11.42
CA HIS A 242 14.92 -3.01 12.62
C HIS A 242 14.34 -4.43 12.77
N GLU A 243 13.47 -4.83 11.84
CA GLU A 243 12.88 -6.15 11.76
C GLU A 243 13.78 -7.14 11.01
N PHE A 244 13.68 -8.42 11.39
CA PHE A 244 14.33 -9.50 10.67
C PHE A 244 13.50 -9.89 9.45
N SER A 245 14.15 -10.07 8.29
CA SER A 245 13.50 -10.49 7.04
C SER A 245 12.75 -11.82 7.18
N ALA A 246 13.31 -12.77 7.92
CA ALA A 246 12.71 -14.06 8.19
C ALA A 246 11.29 -13.98 8.80
N ASN A 247 11.04 -12.96 9.63
CA ASN A 247 9.79 -12.76 10.35
C ASN A 247 8.83 -11.79 9.65
N THR A 248 9.26 -11.19 8.54
CA THR A 248 8.47 -10.19 7.83
C THR A 248 7.75 -10.81 6.67
N ARG A 249 6.54 -10.31 6.43
CA ARG A 249 5.65 -10.80 5.38
C ARG A 249 4.99 -9.61 4.67
N PRO A 250 4.83 -9.64 3.33
CA PRO A 250 5.28 -10.67 2.41
C PRO A 250 6.76 -10.71 2.13
N ARG A 251 7.22 -11.85 1.58
CA ARG A 251 8.66 -12.11 1.42
C ARG A 251 9.32 -11.00 0.59
N ASP A 252 8.61 -10.48 -0.39
CA ASP A 252 9.02 -9.33 -1.19
C ASP A 252 8.97 -7.96 -0.48
N ALA A 253 8.52 -7.87 0.78
CA ALA A 253 8.46 -6.61 1.52
C ALA A 253 9.80 -5.86 1.55
N PHE A 254 10.90 -6.57 1.76
CA PHE A 254 12.23 -5.98 1.75
C PHE A 254 12.65 -5.54 0.35
N ARG A 255 12.37 -6.35 -0.68
CA ARG A 255 12.69 -6.00 -2.07
C ARG A 255 12.02 -4.70 -2.46
N ASN A 256 10.73 -4.57 -2.17
CA ASN A 256 9.96 -3.41 -2.54
C ASN A 256 10.32 -2.19 -1.68
N ALA A 257 10.55 -2.36 -0.37
CA ALA A 257 11.04 -1.27 0.45
C ALA A 257 12.41 -0.74 -0.03
N LEU A 258 13.38 -1.62 -0.31
CA LEU A 258 14.69 -1.23 -0.85
C LEU A 258 14.60 -0.67 -2.27
N PHE A 259 13.59 -1.08 -3.05
CA PHE A 259 13.38 -0.56 -4.39
C PHE A 259 12.96 0.91 -4.37
N TRP A 260 11.97 1.25 -3.55
CA TRP A 260 11.38 2.59 -3.46
C TRP A 260 12.14 3.54 -2.55
N SER A 261 12.93 3.04 -1.61
CA SER A 261 13.73 3.88 -0.72
C SER A 261 14.90 4.52 -1.45
N SER A 262 15.15 5.80 -1.16
CA SER A 262 16.36 6.48 -1.58
C SER A 262 17.57 6.00 -0.79
N GLU A 263 17.40 5.82 0.52
CA GLU A 263 18.41 5.26 1.42
C GLU A 263 17.75 4.29 2.41
N VAL A 264 18.48 3.28 2.85
CA VAL A 264 18.01 2.34 3.87
C VAL A 264 19.00 2.28 5.02
N VAL A 265 18.48 2.38 6.24
CA VAL A 265 19.25 2.33 7.48
C VAL A 265 18.78 1.14 8.29
N PHE A 266 19.71 0.26 8.63
CA PHE A 266 19.48 -0.89 9.49
C PHE A 266 19.98 -0.61 10.91
N SER A 267 19.22 -1.03 11.91
CA SER A 267 19.62 -0.90 13.32
C SER A 267 20.79 -1.80 13.71
N ALA A 268 21.00 -2.90 12.99
CA ALA A 268 22.09 -3.83 13.30
C ALA A 268 22.62 -4.53 12.05
N LYS A 269 23.92 -4.82 12.05
CA LYS A 269 24.58 -5.61 11.00
C LYS A 269 23.87 -6.94 10.73
N LEU A 270 23.41 -7.59 11.78
CA LEU A 270 22.70 -8.88 11.69
C LEU A 270 21.40 -8.77 10.89
N THR A 271 20.67 -7.66 11.01
CA THR A 271 19.43 -7.44 10.24
C THR A 271 19.73 -7.23 8.75
N LEU A 272 20.80 -6.49 8.42
CA LEU A 272 21.26 -6.31 7.04
C LEU A 272 21.75 -7.62 6.42
N GLU A 273 22.58 -8.37 7.14
CA GLU A 273 23.10 -9.66 6.67
C GLU A 273 21.98 -10.68 6.42
N GLY A 274 20.93 -10.66 7.25
CA GLY A 274 19.72 -11.46 7.04
C GLY A 274 19.06 -11.16 5.70
N VAL A 275 18.87 -9.87 5.38
CA VAL A 275 18.29 -9.43 4.10
C VAL A 275 19.15 -9.88 2.92
N PHE A 276 20.47 -9.70 2.99
CA PHE A 276 21.38 -10.07 1.89
C PHE A 276 21.62 -11.57 1.74
N SER A 277 21.30 -12.35 2.77
CA SER A 277 21.26 -13.82 2.69
C SER A 277 20.02 -14.29 1.94
N GLU A 278 18.87 -13.69 2.25
CA GLU A 278 17.57 -14.05 1.66
C GLU A 278 17.35 -13.44 0.27
N TYR A 279 17.95 -12.27 0.01
CA TYR A 279 17.84 -11.50 -1.22
C TYR A 279 19.23 -11.07 -1.73
N PRO A 280 20.03 -12.01 -2.30
CA PRO A 280 21.42 -11.73 -2.69
C PRO A 280 21.57 -10.64 -3.75
N ASP A 281 20.56 -10.45 -4.59
CA ASP A 281 20.52 -9.42 -5.63
C ASP A 281 20.39 -7.99 -5.07
N LEU A 282 20.02 -7.82 -3.79
CA LEU A 282 19.95 -6.51 -3.15
C LEU A 282 21.30 -6.04 -2.59
N ARG A 283 22.37 -6.84 -2.67
CA ARG A 283 23.70 -6.52 -2.10
C ARG A 283 24.37 -5.29 -2.71
N GLU A 284 23.99 -4.93 -3.93
CA GLU A 284 24.54 -3.77 -4.63
C GLU A 284 23.86 -2.45 -4.22
N ARG A 285 22.79 -2.51 -3.42
CA ARG A 285 22.09 -1.32 -2.91
C ARG A 285 22.88 -0.66 -1.78
N SER A 286 22.89 0.68 -1.78
CA SER A 286 23.36 1.47 -0.63
C SER A 286 22.52 1.17 0.60
N ALA A 287 23.18 0.72 1.68
CA ALA A 287 22.56 0.50 2.97
C ALA A 287 23.53 0.91 4.09
N HIS A 288 22.99 1.57 5.10
CA HIS A 288 23.74 2.05 6.26
C HIS A 288 23.39 1.22 7.48
N ILE A 289 24.33 1.13 8.43
CA ILE A 289 24.06 0.56 9.75
C ILE A 289 24.21 1.69 10.76
N LEU A 290 23.12 2.07 11.41
CA LEU A 290 23.10 3.06 12.49
C LEU A 290 22.35 2.45 13.68
N PRO A 291 23.08 1.97 14.71
CA PRO A 291 22.49 1.34 15.88
C PRO A 291 21.77 2.30 16.81
#